data_AF-A0A921ZKY1-F1
#
_entry.id   AF-A0A921ZKY1-F1
#
_cell.length_a   1.000
_cell.length_b   1.000
_cell.length_c   1.000
_cell.angle_alpha   90.00
_cell.angle_beta   90.00
_cell.angle_gamma   90.00
#
_symmetry.space_group_name_H-M   'P 1'
#
loop_
_entity.id
_entity.type
_entity.pdbx_description
1 polymer ?
#
loop_
_entity_poly.entity_id
_entity_poly.type
_entity_poly.pdbx_seq_one_letter_code
_entity_poly.pdbx_strand_id
1 'polypeptide(L)'
;MAYVGKVYTFDRHQNFDKYLKHMGVTDEVIQQYVQVKGTAELRKEGNKYRYITSSAHGNNEVVFESGVEVDDVGLGGIPVKCVYTVYGNTVIQVGNTGKVIGTIIREFSEDLLKMTMILSSWDGVAYRYYKA
;
A
#
# COMPACT_ATOMS: atom_id res chain seq x y z
N MET A 1 -5.63 -19.73 -1.37
CA MET A 1 -4.72 -18.81 -2.10
C MET A 1 -3.39 -18.82 -1.36
N ALA A 2 -2.28 -19.16 -2.03
CA ALA A 2 -0.98 -19.45 -1.40
C ALA A 2 -0.31 -18.26 -0.69
N TYR A 3 -0.85 -17.04 -0.86
CA TYR A 3 -0.33 -15.79 -0.29
C TYR A 3 -1.17 -15.22 0.87
N VAL A 4 -2.37 -15.77 1.10
CA VAL A 4 -3.25 -15.27 2.18
C VAL A 4 -2.70 -15.74 3.53
N GLY A 5 -2.52 -14.79 4.44
CA GLY A 5 -1.93 -15.03 5.76
C GLY A 5 -0.40 -15.12 5.78
N LYS A 6 0.28 -14.91 4.63
CA LYS A 6 1.73 -14.79 4.59
C LYS A 6 2.17 -13.38 4.96
N VAL A 7 3.20 -13.30 5.78
CA VAL A 7 3.84 -12.04 6.17
C VAL A 7 5.00 -11.77 5.22
N TYR A 8 4.91 -10.69 4.45
CA TYR A 8 5.97 -10.25 3.55
C TYR A 8 6.77 -9.14 4.21
N THR A 9 8.10 -9.28 4.28
CA THR A 9 9.04 -8.31 4.85
C THR A 9 9.68 -7.47 3.76
N PHE A 10 9.81 -6.17 4.02
CA PHE A 10 10.38 -5.21 3.09
C PHE A 10 11.78 -5.64 2.59
N ASP A 11 11.98 -5.63 1.28
CA ASP A 11 13.25 -5.94 0.61
C ASP A 11 13.88 -4.67 0.02
N ARG A 12 13.16 -3.98 -0.86
CA ARG A 12 13.66 -2.77 -1.56
C ARG A 12 12.55 -1.91 -2.13
N HIS A 13 12.88 -0.70 -2.56
CA HIS A 13 11.97 0.18 -3.31
C HIS A 13 12.69 0.96 -4.42
N GLN A 14 11.93 1.52 -5.34
CA GLN A 14 12.43 2.38 -6.43
C GLN A 14 11.52 3.59 -6.60
N ASN A 15 12.09 4.79 -6.75
CA ASN A 15 11.40 6.08 -6.88
C ASN A 15 10.35 6.39 -5.78
N PHE A 16 10.43 5.72 -4.61
CA PHE A 16 9.44 5.90 -3.55
C PHE A 16 9.50 7.31 -2.96
N ASP A 17 10.70 7.89 -2.84
CA ASP A 17 10.92 9.28 -2.48
C ASP A 17 10.19 10.26 -3.42
N LYS A 18 10.31 10.04 -4.74
CA LYS A 18 9.63 10.87 -5.76
C LYS A 18 8.12 10.76 -5.63
N TYR A 19 7.61 9.54 -5.46
CA TYR A 19 6.18 9.31 -5.22
C TYR A 19 5.67 10.09 -4.00
N LEU A 20 6.37 10.02 -2.87
CA LEU A 20 5.98 10.78 -1.67
C LEU A 20 6.03 12.29 -1.91
N LYS A 21 7.04 12.78 -2.63
CA LYS A 21 7.16 14.21 -2.99
C LYS A 21 5.98 14.67 -3.83
N HIS A 22 5.56 13.89 -4.83
CA HIS A 22 4.41 14.20 -5.68
C HIS A 22 3.05 14.03 -4.98
N MET A 23 2.99 13.31 -3.86
CA MET A 23 1.85 13.34 -2.93
C MET A 23 1.83 14.60 -2.05
N GLY A 24 2.86 15.45 -2.07
CA GLY A 24 2.97 16.65 -1.24
C GLY A 24 3.56 16.42 0.15
N VAL A 25 4.28 15.31 0.34
CA VAL A 25 5.01 15.03 1.58
C VAL A 25 6.28 15.88 1.64
N THR A 26 6.61 16.42 2.81
CA THR A 26 7.81 17.26 3.00
C THR A 26 9.09 16.41 2.94
N ASP A 27 10.21 17.01 2.51
CA ASP A 27 11.48 16.28 2.33
C ASP A 27 11.97 15.62 3.65
N GLU A 28 11.73 16.26 4.80
CA GLU A 28 12.05 15.71 6.13
C GLU A 28 11.29 14.41 6.43
N VAL A 29 9.98 14.39 6.15
CA VAL A 29 9.13 13.21 6.32
C VAL A 29 9.51 12.13 5.30
N ILE A 30 9.85 12.51 4.07
CA ILE A 30 10.33 11.56 3.06
C ILE A 30 11.57 10.81 3.55
N GLN A 31 12.56 11.52 4.09
CA GLN A 31 13.80 10.90 4.60
C GLN A 31 13.54 9.85 5.68
N GLN A 32 12.54 10.07 6.53
CA GLN A 32 12.13 9.09 7.53
C GLN A 32 11.44 7.89 6.87
N TYR A 33 10.46 8.12 6.00
CA TYR A 33 9.62 7.07 5.42
C TYR A 33 10.34 6.15 4.43
N VAL A 34 11.34 6.65 3.69
CA VAL A 34 12.14 5.81 2.78
C VAL A 34 13.01 4.80 3.52
N GLN A 35 13.36 5.08 4.78
CA GLN A 35 14.12 4.16 5.63
C GLN A 35 13.22 3.15 6.35
N VAL A 36 11.90 3.32 6.30
CA VAL A 36 10.95 2.44 7.00
C VAL A 36 10.89 1.08 6.34
N LYS A 37 11.48 0.12 7.01
CA LYS A 37 11.31 -1.31 6.77
C LYS A 37 10.11 -1.79 7.58
N GLY A 38 9.22 -2.52 6.92
CA GLY A 38 8.00 -3.01 7.53
C GLY A 38 7.56 -4.32 6.91
N THR A 39 6.49 -4.87 7.45
CA THR A 39 5.83 -6.05 6.92
C THR A 39 4.47 -5.71 6.34
N ALA A 40 3.99 -6.57 5.45
CA ALA A 40 2.66 -6.51 4.88
C ALA A 40 2.05 -7.91 4.88
N GLU A 41 0.78 -8.02 5.25
CA GLU A 41 0.03 -9.28 5.28
C GLU A 41 -1.38 -9.02 4.77
N LEU A 42 -1.90 -9.93 3.94
CA LEU A 42 -3.30 -9.93 3.51
C LEU A 42 -3.99 -11.18 4.04
N ARG A 43 -5.01 -10.98 4.88
CA ARG A 43 -5.87 -12.04 5.40
C ARG A 43 -7.24 -12.00 4.71
N LYS A 44 -7.89 -13.16 4.63
CA LYS A 44 -9.27 -13.30 4.16
C LYS A 44 -10.14 -13.72 5.36
N GLU A 45 -11.20 -12.96 5.62
CA GLU A 45 -12.12 -13.14 6.75
C GLU A 45 -13.55 -13.30 6.20
N GLY A 46 -13.88 -14.53 5.79
CA GLY A 46 -15.13 -14.80 5.09
C GLY A 46 -15.19 -14.05 3.75
N ASN A 47 -16.09 -13.08 3.66
CA ASN A 47 -16.28 -12.22 2.47
C ASN A 47 -15.40 -10.97 2.48
N LYS A 48 -14.78 -10.64 3.61
CA LYS A 48 -13.93 -9.46 3.77
C LYS A 48 -12.45 -9.82 3.68
N TYR A 49 -11.64 -8.80 3.47
CA TYR A 49 -10.20 -8.85 3.52
C TYR A 49 -9.70 -7.93 4.62
N ARG A 50 -8.58 -8.31 5.23
CA ARG A 50 -7.88 -7.53 6.24
C ARG A 50 -6.44 -7.37 5.78
N TYR A 51 -6.05 -6.15 5.48
CA TYR A 51 -4.70 -5.81 5.07
C TYR A 51 -3.98 -5.15 6.24
N ILE A 52 -2.88 -5.76 6.66
CA ILE A 52 -2.11 -5.38 7.84
C ILE A 52 -0.74 -4.93 7.35
N THR A 53 -0.31 -3.76 7.83
CA THR A 53 1.06 -3.28 7.66
C THR A 53 1.66 -2.97 9.02
N SER A 54 2.90 -3.39 9.25
CA SER A 54 3.59 -3.17 10.52
C SER A 54 4.96 -2.55 10.25
N SER A 55 5.38 -1.62 11.09
CA SER A 55 6.71 -1.03 11.04
C SER A 55 7.15 -0.54 12.41
N ALA A 56 8.37 -0.01 12.51
CA ALA A 56 8.85 0.65 13.72
C ALA A 56 7.97 1.83 14.20
N HIS A 57 7.10 2.37 13.34
CA HIS A 57 6.20 3.49 13.66
C HIS A 57 4.79 3.03 14.08
N GLY A 58 4.56 1.72 14.19
CA GLY A 58 3.29 1.13 14.57
C GLY A 58 2.66 0.28 13.46
N ASN A 59 1.47 -0.22 13.78
CA ASN A 59 0.68 -1.07 12.91
C ASN A 59 -0.49 -0.28 12.33
N ASN A 60 -0.73 -0.44 11.04
CA ASN A 60 -1.93 0.01 10.36
C ASN A 60 -2.68 -1.21 9.84
N GLU A 61 -3.99 -1.17 9.95
CA GLU A 61 -4.87 -2.24 9.51
C GLU A 61 -6.14 -1.67 8.90
N VAL A 62 -6.52 -2.22 7.73
CA VAL A 62 -7.77 -1.89 7.06
C VAL A 62 -8.54 -3.17 6.76
N VAL A 63 -9.83 -3.17 7.12
CA VAL A 63 -10.77 -4.23 6.78
C VAL A 63 -11.69 -3.72 5.69
N PHE A 64 -11.72 -4.41 4.55
CA PHE A 64 -12.47 -3.98 3.38
C PHE A 64 -13.21 -5.13 2.71
N GLU A 65 -14.24 -4.78 1.94
CA GLU A 65 -14.89 -5.66 0.99
C GLU A 65 -14.50 -5.24 -0.43
N SER A 66 -14.30 -6.21 -1.31
CA SER A 66 -13.82 -5.93 -2.67
C SER A 66 -14.85 -5.10 -3.44
N GLY A 67 -14.43 -3.95 -3.97
CA GLY A 67 -15.27 -3.03 -4.74
C GLY A 67 -16.11 -2.06 -3.90
N VAL A 68 -15.98 -2.10 -2.57
CA VAL A 68 -16.71 -1.22 -1.64
C VAL A 68 -15.78 -0.10 -1.14
N GLU A 69 -16.30 1.12 -1.07
CA GLU A 69 -15.56 2.25 -0.48
C GLU A 69 -15.33 2.03 1.02
N VAL A 70 -14.12 2.33 1.47
CA VAL A 70 -13.71 2.26 2.87
C VAL A 70 -12.94 3.53 3.25
N ASP A 71 -13.14 4.00 4.48
CA ASP A 71 -12.30 5.03 5.07
C ASP A 71 -11.00 4.39 5.56
N ASP A 72 -9.88 4.89 5.05
CA ASP A 72 -8.54 4.40 5.34
C ASP A 72 -7.68 5.58 5.82
N VAL A 73 -6.53 5.27 6.39
CA VAL A 73 -5.57 6.25 6.88
C VAL A 73 -4.33 6.18 6.00
N GLY A 74 -4.18 7.20 5.16
CA GLY A 74 -3.03 7.39 4.30
C GLY A 74 -1.76 7.78 5.06
N LEU A 75 -0.72 8.11 4.29
CA LEU A 75 0.58 8.45 4.84
C LEU A 75 0.50 9.69 5.75
N GLY A 76 1.18 9.63 6.90
CA GLY A 76 1.16 10.72 7.90
C GLY A 76 -0.15 10.86 8.67
N GLY A 77 -1.05 9.85 8.63
CA GLY A 77 -2.30 9.90 9.37
C GLY A 77 -3.44 10.62 8.63
N ILE A 78 -3.26 10.95 7.35
CA ILE A 78 -4.24 11.70 6.57
C ILE A 78 -5.40 10.77 6.19
N PRO A 79 -6.66 11.09 6.56
CA PRO A 79 -7.82 10.31 6.14
C PRO A 79 -7.93 10.28 4.61
N VAL A 80 -8.20 9.10 4.05
CA VAL A 80 -8.36 8.90 2.61
C VAL A 80 -9.49 7.91 2.36
N LYS A 81 -10.35 8.25 1.40
CA LYS A 81 -11.35 7.30 0.89
C LYS A 81 -10.72 6.43 -0.16
N CYS A 82 -10.86 5.12 0.02
CA CYS A 82 -10.26 4.12 -0.84
C CYS A 82 -11.30 3.12 -1.34
N VAL A 83 -11.11 2.61 -2.56
CA VAL A 83 -11.76 1.39 -3.03
C VAL A 83 -10.68 0.35 -3.27
N TYR A 84 -10.82 -0.79 -2.62
CA TYR A 84 -9.95 -1.95 -2.80
C TYR A 84 -10.67 -2.98 -3.66
N THR A 85 -10.05 -3.45 -4.73
CA THR A 85 -10.61 -4.50 -5.60
C THR A 85 -9.65 -5.67 -5.69
N VAL A 86 -10.15 -6.88 -5.45
CA VAL A 86 -9.35 -8.12 -5.44
C VAL A 86 -9.63 -8.94 -6.69
N TYR A 87 -8.61 -9.16 -7.50
CA TYR A 87 -8.64 -9.97 -8.72
C TYR A 87 -7.60 -11.09 -8.60
N GLY A 88 -8.05 -12.27 -8.17
CA GLY A 88 -7.13 -13.38 -7.90
C GLY A 88 -6.05 -12.94 -6.90
N ASN A 89 -4.78 -13.02 -7.31
CA ASN A 89 -3.60 -12.64 -6.54
C ASN A 89 -3.24 -11.14 -6.60
N THR A 90 -4.08 -10.32 -7.23
CA THR A 90 -3.84 -8.88 -7.36
C THR A 90 -4.85 -8.09 -6.54
N VAL A 91 -4.38 -7.11 -5.76
CA VAL A 91 -5.22 -6.15 -5.06
C VAL A 91 -4.93 -4.75 -5.62
N ILE A 92 -5.95 -4.11 -6.18
CA ILE A 92 -5.88 -2.74 -6.67
C ILE A 92 -6.55 -1.84 -5.64
N GLN A 93 -5.81 -0.89 -5.11
CA GLN A 93 -6.32 0.19 -4.26
C GLN A 93 -6.32 1.48 -5.05
N VAL A 94 -7.47 2.14 -5.13
CA VAL A 94 -7.58 3.50 -5.65
C VAL A 94 -7.98 4.40 -4.49
N GLY A 95 -7.18 5.43 -4.20
CA GLY A 95 -7.44 6.39 -3.14
C GLY A 95 -7.50 7.81 -3.68
N ASN A 96 -8.35 8.64 -3.09
CA ASN A 96 -8.47 10.05 -3.44
C ASN A 96 -8.34 10.93 -2.19
N THR A 97 -7.32 11.78 -2.16
CA THR A 97 -7.08 12.73 -1.06
C THR A 97 -7.76 14.07 -1.27
N GLY A 98 -8.60 14.20 -2.31
CA GLY A 98 -9.19 15.45 -2.79
C GLY A 98 -8.24 16.28 -3.66
N LYS A 99 -6.92 16.07 -3.53
CA LYS A 99 -5.88 16.77 -4.32
C LYS A 99 -5.25 15.89 -5.39
N VAL A 100 -5.01 14.63 -5.07
CA VAL A 100 -4.34 13.67 -5.95
C VAL A 100 -5.08 12.33 -5.89
N ILE A 101 -5.22 11.69 -7.04
CA ILE A 101 -5.70 10.31 -7.15
C ILE A 101 -4.47 9.40 -7.19
N GLY A 102 -4.40 8.48 -6.24
CA GLY A 102 -3.34 7.47 -6.15
C GLY A 102 -3.88 6.09 -6.47
N THR A 103 -3.10 5.31 -7.22
CA THR A 103 -3.36 3.89 -7.45
C THR A 103 -2.19 3.06 -6.93
N ILE A 104 -2.50 2.05 -6.11
CA ILE A 104 -1.53 1.07 -5.61
C ILE A 104 -1.98 -0.32 -6.06
N ILE A 105 -1.18 -0.96 -6.89
CA ILE A 105 -1.38 -2.34 -7.35
C ILE A 105 -0.46 -3.24 -6.54
N ARG A 106 -1.03 -4.22 -5.85
CA ARG A 106 -0.32 -5.24 -5.06
C ARG A 106 -0.44 -6.58 -5.75
N GLU A 107 0.66 -7.10 -6.24
CA GLU A 107 0.74 -8.40 -6.91
C GLU A 107 1.40 -9.39 -5.92
N PHE A 108 0.64 -10.39 -5.48
CA PHE A 108 1.10 -11.40 -4.53
C PHE A 108 1.51 -12.69 -5.25
N SER A 109 2.60 -13.29 -4.81
CA SER A 109 3.06 -14.62 -5.23
C SER A 109 3.51 -15.42 -4.01
N GLU A 110 4.11 -16.59 -4.18
CA GLU A 110 4.50 -17.43 -3.06
C GLU A 110 5.55 -16.77 -2.15
N ASP A 111 6.51 -16.06 -2.75
CA ASP A 111 7.70 -15.49 -2.11
C ASP A 111 7.81 -13.97 -2.28
N LEU A 112 7.08 -13.37 -3.23
CA LEU A 112 7.16 -11.95 -3.55
C LEU A 112 5.80 -11.25 -3.41
N LEU A 113 5.82 -10.10 -2.74
CA LEU A 113 4.80 -9.05 -2.87
C LEU A 113 5.43 -7.85 -3.57
N LYS A 114 4.95 -7.57 -4.78
CA LYS A 114 5.32 -6.41 -5.57
C LYS A 114 4.22 -5.36 -5.49
N MET A 115 4.58 -4.14 -5.12
CA MET A 115 3.70 -2.99 -5.11
C MET A 115 4.11 -2.02 -6.21
N THR A 116 3.15 -1.61 -7.03
CA THR A 116 3.30 -0.57 -8.06
C THR A 116 2.44 0.62 -7.66
N MET A 117 3.04 1.81 -7.55
CA MET A 117 2.37 3.02 -7.07
C MET A 117 2.41 4.10 -8.16
N ILE A 118 1.25 4.65 -8.46
CA ILE A 118 1.01 5.61 -9.55
C ILE A 118 0.20 6.78 -8.98
N LEU A 119 0.49 8.00 -9.43
CA LEU A 119 -0.25 9.21 -9.07
C LEU A 119 -0.76 9.90 -10.32
N SER A 120 -1.93 10.54 -10.22
CA SER A 120 -2.44 11.40 -11.29
C SER A 120 -1.59 12.66 -11.52
N SER A 121 -0.76 13.04 -10.54
CA SER A 121 0.10 14.24 -10.56
C SER A 121 1.54 13.97 -11.02
N TRP A 122 1.86 12.72 -11.42
CA TRP A 122 3.22 12.31 -11.75
C TRP A 122 3.22 11.18 -12.79
N ASP A 123 3.89 11.40 -13.91
CA ASP A 123 4.02 10.40 -14.99
C ASP A 123 4.96 9.23 -14.64
N GLY A 124 5.69 9.35 -13.53
CA GLY A 124 6.57 8.29 -13.07
C GLY A 124 5.85 7.20 -12.30
N VAL A 125 6.54 6.08 -12.12
CA VAL A 125 6.06 4.92 -11.37
C VAL A 125 7.06 4.61 -10.25
N ALA A 126 6.52 4.35 -9.06
CA ALA A 126 7.29 3.89 -7.93
C ALA A 126 6.96 2.43 -7.59
N TYR A 127 7.94 1.73 -7.04
CA TYR A 127 7.81 0.32 -6.70
C TYR A 127 8.26 0.05 -5.27
N ARG A 128 7.60 -0.88 -4.59
CA ARG A 128 8.11 -1.53 -3.36
C ARG A 128 8.05 -3.04 -3.54
N TYR A 129 9.04 -3.73 -3.00
CA TYR A 129 9.18 -5.17 -3.07
C TYR A 129 9.34 -5.71 -1.65
N TYR A 130 8.66 -6.82 -1.37
CA TYR A 130 8.69 -7.52 -0.10
C TYR A 130 8.84 -9.01 -0.34
N LYS A 131 9.51 -9.72 0.58
CA LYS A 131 9.74 -11.16 0.52
C LYS A 131 9.04 -11.88 1.67
N ALA A 132 8.40 -13.01 1.39
CA ALA A 132 7.80 -13.87 2.42
C ALA A 132 8.86 -14.51 3.33
#